data_AF-A0A813RH39-F1
#
_entry.id   AF-A0A813RH39-F1
#
_cell.length_a   1.000
_cell.length_b   1.000
_cell.length_c   1.000
_cell.angle_alpha   90.00
_cell.angle_beta   90.00
_cell.angle_gamma   90.00
#
_symmetry.space_group_name_H-M   'P 1'
#
loop_
_entity.id
_entity.type
_entity.pdbx_description
1 polymer ?
#
loop_
_entity_poly.entity_id
_entity_poly.type
_entity_poly.pdbx_seq_one_letter_code
_entity_poly.pdbx_strand_id
1 'polypeptide(L)'
;MGNVASDCDELGEHAETDNCCREHDSCPYTFESNFYGSFNGYNSHYMNTISHCECDTIFFRCLHEMPYKVHSYEIWASYESLHIKCFSYMPCSNQTDEHDNIWMEKGSRDTGDCLNGTRVMVFDSIADYSEFINENLRLNQMIEINKKLITDQNRFYSKTNYKCAHSFPKLTEKIADNFESEFLYGNEDYIKLKNITKKTNKLEILDEINQIVQSPDFISFKKLSNSTKAIISTSSPDLKETNTIENVLNSLYENDFRLKSEPKKIFLSHVVFPMGLILAIFAFLKFLINLYDIDNL
;
A
#
# COMPACT_ATOMS: atom_id res chain seq x y z
N MET A 1 23.23 1.59 -1.13
CA MET A 1 22.12 1.41 -2.09
C MET A 1 22.67 0.77 -3.34
N GLY A 2 21.95 -0.20 -3.89
CA GLY A 2 22.43 -1.08 -4.95
C GLY A 2 23.09 -2.34 -4.43
N ASN A 3 23.58 -3.15 -5.36
CA ASN A 3 24.04 -4.51 -5.11
C ASN A 3 25.51 -4.73 -5.53
N VAL A 4 26.28 -5.46 -4.73
CA VAL A 4 27.67 -5.89 -5.03
C VAL A 4 27.79 -7.30 -5.61
N ALA A 5 26.71 -8.08 -5.61
CA ALA A 5 26.71 -9.44 -6.14
C ALA A 5 26.88 -9.48 -7.67
N SER A 6 27.58 -10.52 -8.12
CA SER A 6 27.87 -10.80 -9.52
C SER A 6 26.68 -11.39 -10.28
N ASP A 7 25.77 -12.06 -9.55
CA ASP A 7 24.51 -12.61 -10.08
C ASP A 7 23.34 -12.36 -9.11
N CYS A 8 22.14 -12.58 -9.60
CA CYS A 8 20.86 -12.45 -8.94
C CYS A 8 20.62 -13.51 -7.87
N ASP A 9 21.10 -14.72 -8.13
CA ASP A 9 21.00 -15.86 -7.23
C ASP A 9 22.17 -15.91 -6.23
N GLU A 10 23.18 -15.03 -6.38
CA GLU A 10 24.24 -14.84 -5.39
C GLU A 10 23.69 -13.99 -4.24
N LEU A 11 23.35 -14.67 -3.14
CA LEU A 11 22.89 -14.06 -1.91
C LEU A 11 23.99 -14.07 -0.84
N GLY A 12 23.99 -13.06 0.01
CA GLY A 12 24.89 -12.94 1.15
C GLY A 12 24.63 -13.95 2.27
N GLU A 13 25.37 -13.81 3.38
CA GLU A 13 25.28 -14.69 4.57
C GLU A 13 23.85 -14.86 5.09
N HIS A 14 23.05 -13.78 5.04
CA HIS A 14 21.64 -13.79 5.45
C HIS A 14 20.73 -13.83 4.23
N ALA A 15 20.71 -14.99 3.56
CA ALA A 15 20.07 -15.16 2.25
C ALA A 15 18.59 -14.74 2.22
N GLU A 16 17.80 -15.03 3.26
CA GLU A 16 16.39 -14.65 3.29
C GLU A 16 16.19 -13.13 3.29
N THR A 17 16.99 -12.42 4.07
CA THR A 17 16.96 -10.96 4.16
C THR A 17 17.51 -10.31 2.90
N ASP A 18 18.62 -10.84 2.40
CA ASP A 18 19.22 -10.36 1.15
C ASP A 18 18.30 -10.61 -0.05
N ASN A 19 17.50 -11.67 -0.04
CA ASN A 19 16.47 -11.90 -1.06
C ASN A 19 15.40 -10.80 -1.06
N CYS A 20 15.00 -10.27 0.10
CA CYS A 20 14.11 -9.10 0.16
C CYS A 20 14.76 -7.87 -0.49
N CYS A 21 16.03 -7.61 -0.18
CA CYS A 21 16.79 -6.51 -0.77
C CYS A 21 16.97 -6.69 -2.28
N ARG A 22 17.23 -7.93 -2.72
CA ARG A 22 17.40 -8.30 -4.13
C ARG A 22 16.12 -8.07 -4.93
N GLU A 23 14.97 -8.51 -4.41
CA GLU A 23 13.68 -8.24 -5.05
C GLU A 23 13.40 -6.74 -5.14
N HIS A 24 13.71 -5.99 -4.08
CA HIS A 24 13.55 -4.53 -4.03
C HIS A 24 14.46 -3.78 -5.02
N ASP A 25 15.75 -4.12 -5.08
CA ASP A 25 16.70 -3.59 -6.05
C ASP A 25 16.30 -3.94 -7.50
N SER A 26 15.51 -5.00 -7.68
CA SER A 26 14.94 -5.42 -8.97
C SER A 26 13.64 -4.70 -9.31
N CYS A 27 13.21 -3.73 -8.50
CA CYS A 27 12.03 -2.93 -8.78
C CYS A 27 12.13 -2.35 -10.20
N PRO A 28 11.15 -2.61 -11.08
CA PRO A 28 11.20 -2.11 -12.45
C PRO A 28 11.07 -0.58 -12.53
N TYR A 29 10.74 0.07 -11.41
CA TYR A 29 10.29 1.45 -11.33
C TYR A 29 11.17 2.24 -10.35
N THR A 30 12.30 2.72 -10.84
CA THR A 30 13.25 3.51 -10.06
C THR A 30 13.58 4.82 -10.78
N PHE A 31 13.75 5.89 -10.00
CA PHE A 31 14.48 7.06 -10.46
C PHE A 31 15.89 6.98 -9.91
N GLU A 32 16.82 6.55 -10.76
CA GLU A 32 18.25 6.63 -10.43
C GLU A 32 18.73 8.09 -10.50
N SER A 33 19.56 8.49 -9.54
CA SER A 33 20.12 9.85 -9.44
C SER A 33 20.91 10.30 -10.68
N ASN A 34 21.31 9.35 -11.54
CA ASN A 34 22.19 9.58 -12.68
C ASN A 34 21.48 9.43 -14.05
N PHE A 35 20.17 9.16 -14.07
CA PHE A 35 19.43 8.98 -15.32
C PHE A 35 18.78 10.30 -15.77
N TYR A 36 19.30 10.87 -16.85
CA TYR A 36 18.70 12.02 -17.55
C TYR A 36 17.46 11.61 -18.36
N GLY A 37 16.52 10.91 -17.73
CA GLY A 37 15.26 10.49 -18.32
C GLY A 37 14.10 11.08 -17.53
N SER A 38 13.40 12.04 -18.11
CA SER A 38 12.22 12.62 -17.46
C SER A 38 11.06 11.61 -17.50
N PHE A 39 10.76 10.94 -16.38
CA PHE A 39 9.53 10.16 -16.31
C PHE A 39 8.39 11.13 -16.07
N ASN A 40 7.58 11.33 -17.11
CA ASN A 40 6.51 12.31 -17.13
C ASN A 40 7.00 13.70 -16.70
N GLY A 41 8.12 14.16 -17.24
CA GLY A 41 8.64 15.50 -16.92
C GLY A 41 9.31 15.63 -15.54
N TYR A 42 9.23 14.62 -14.68
CA TYR A 42 9.93 14.65 -13.38
C TYR A 42 11.37 14.18 -13.52
N ASN A 43 12.29 14.95 -12.93
CA ASN A 43 13.68 14.55 -12.73
C ASN A 43 13.95 14.52 -11.22
N SER A 44 14.33 13.36 -10.70
CA SER A 44 14.73 13.24 -9.29
C SER A 44 15.97 14.08 -9.02
N HIS A 45 15.93 14.87 -7.96
CA HIS A 45 17.08 15.63 -7.45
C HIS A 45 17.61 15.05 -6.12
N TYR A 46 17.09 13.90 -5.71
CA TYR A 46 17.51 13.20 -4.50
C TYR A 46 18.84 12.49 -4.73
N MET A 47 19.67 12.43 -3.68
CA MET A 47 21.00 11.82 -3.73
C MET A 47 20.94 10.29 -3.75
N ASN A 48 19.80 9.72 -3.33
CA ASN A 48 19.51 8.30 -3.36
C ASN A 48 18.59 7.96 -4.54
N THR A 49 18.63 6.69 -4.94
CA THR A 49 17.59 6.15 -5.83
C THR A 49 16.26 6.15 -5.08
N ILE A 50 15.19 6.59 -5.75
CA ILE A 50 13.82 6.46 -5.22
C ILE A 50 13.08 5.42 -6.05
N SER A 51 12.35 4.53 -5.38
CA SER A 51 11.60 3.43 -6.00
C SER A 51 10.10 3.73 -5.96
N HIS A 52 9.32 2.97 -6.72
CA HIS A 52 7.87 3.07 -6.63
C HIS A 52 7.37 2.65 -5.24
N CYS A 53 6.39 3.34 -4.68
CA CYS A 53 5.91 3.10 -3.31
C CYS A 53 5.41 1.67 -3.08
N GLU A 54 4.82 1.03 -4.10
CA GLU A 54 4.47 -0.39 -4.02
C GLU A 54 5.68 -1.33 -3.88
N CYS A 55 6.82 -1.01 -4.52
CA CYS A 55 8.05 -1.78 -4.32
C CYS A 55 8.56 -1.64 -2.89
N ASP A 56 8.56 -0.41 -2.36
CA ASP A 56 8.98 -0.14 -0.97
C ASP A 56 8.02 -0.78 0.04
N THR A 57 6.73 -0.86 -0.28
CA THR A 57 5.72 -1.51 0.58
C THR A 57 5.87 -3.04 0.56
N ILE A 58 6.11 -3.64 -0.61
CA ILE A 58 6.45 -5.06 -0.72
C ILE A 58 7.73 -5.37 0.06
N PHE A 59 8.75 -4.50 -0.05
CA PHE A 59 10.01 -4.64 0.67
C PHE A 59 9.81 -4.58 2.18
N PHE A 60 9.07 -3.58 2.68
CA PHE A 60 8.68 -3.48 4.08
C PHE A 60 8.03 -4.77 4.59
N ARG A 61 7.06 -5.30 3.84
CA ARG A 61 6.35 -6.55 4.19
C ARG A 61 7.29 -7.75 4.20
N CYS A 62 8.21 -7.85 3.26
CA CYS A 62 9.20 -8.93 3.19
C CYS A 62 10.10 -8.95 4.44
N LEU A 63 10.57 -7.76 4.89
CA LEU A 63 11.40 -7.63 6.08
C LEU A 63 10.63 -7.91 7.39
N HIS A 64 9.33 -7.62 7.42
CA HIS A 64 8.47 -7.79 8.61
C HIS A 64 7.66 -9.10 8.62
N GLU A 65 7.89 -9.98 7.66
CA GLU A 65 7.27 -11.30 7.62
C GLU A 65 7.71 -12.14 8.83
N MET A 66 6.78 -12.92 9.39
CA MET A 66 7.02 -13.76 10.56
C MET A 66 7.26 -15.23 10.14
N PRO A 67 8.27 -15.91 10.71
CA PRO A 67 9.24 -15.40 11.69
C PRO A 67 10.20 -14.37 11.08
N TYR A 68 10.60 -13.37 11.88
CA TYR A 68 11.51 -12.33 11.41
C TYR A 68 12.82 -12.90 10.88
N LYS A 69 13.29 -12.33 9.76
CA LYS A 69 14.55 -12.68 9.12
C LYS A 69 15.71 -11.98 9.85
N VAL A 70 16.89 -12.57 9.86
CA VAL A 70 18.06 -12.00 10.53
C VAL A 70 18.41 -10.65 9.91
N HIS A 71 18.63 -9.62 10.74
CA HIS A 71 18.89 -8.23 10.33
C HIS A 71 17.77 -7.49 9.59
N SER A 72 16.56 -8.04 9.52
CA SER A 72 15.48 -7.38 8.77
C SER A 72 15.05 -6.05 9.40
N TYR A 73 15.09 -5.96 10.74
CA TYR A 73 14.80 -4.73 11.48
C TYR A 73 15.84 -3.64 11.22
N GLU A 74 17.13 -3.98 11.27
CA GLU A 74 18.22 -3.04 11.07
C GLU A 74 18.21 -2.43 9.66
N ILE A 75 17.86 -3.24 8.66
CA ILE A 75 17.69 -2.76 7.28
C ILE A 75 16.54 -1.76 7.20
N TRP A 76 15.37 -2.08 7.76
CA TRP A 76 14.24 -1.16 7.73
C TRP A 76 14.52 0.13 8.52
N ALA A 77 15.12 0.02 9.69
CA ALA A 77 15.52 1.17 10.51
C ALA A 77 16.49 2.11 9.76
N SER A 78 17.37 1.57 8.91
CA SER A 78 18.22 2.39 8.05
C SER A 78 17.42 3.16 6.99
N TYR A 79 16.36 2.54 6.44
CA TYR A 79 15.45 3.15 5.47
C TYR A 79 14.72 4.35 6.07
N GLU A 80 14.22 4.19 7.31
CA GLU A 80 13.59 5.26 8.08
C GLU A 80 14.58 6.38 8.44
N SER A 81 15.77 6.01 8.91
CA SER A 81 16.82 6.97 9.30
C SER A 81 17.33 7.79 8.12
N LEU A 82 17.30 7.24 6.91
CA LEU A 82 17.69 7.93 5.68
C LEU A 82 16.54 8.73 5.06
N HIS A 83 15.34 8.67 5.65
CA HIS A 83 14.12 9.29 5.12
C HIS A 83 13.91 8.99 3.64
N ILE A 84 14.06 7.70 3.27
CA ILE A 84 13.91 7.28 1.88
C ILE A 84 12.48 7.56 1.42
N LYS A 85 12.40 8.38 0.36
CA LYS A 85 11.17 8.71 -0.34
C LYS A 85 10.83 7.64 -1.37
N CYS A 86 9.56 7.56 -1.71
CA CYS A 86 9.05 6.74 -2.80
C CYS A 86 8.20 7.57 -3.74
N PHE A 87 7.86 7.04 -4.92
CA PHE A 87 6.95 7.71 -5.85
C PHE A 87 5.81 6.81 -6.29
N SER A 88 4.72 7.41 -6.75
CA SER A 88 3.63 6.69 -7.40
C SER A 88 3.05 7.50 -8.56
N TYR A 89 2.43 6.80 -9.51
CA TYR A 89 1.76 7.41 -10.65
C TYR A 89 0.30 7.67 -10.31
N MET A 90 -0.04 8.94 -10.15
CA MET A 90 -1.41 9.37 -9.87
C MET A 90 -2.16 9.70 -11.16
N PRO A 91 -3.48 9.41 -11.24
CA PRO A 91 -4.30 9.80 -12.37
C PRO A 91 -4.32 11.32 -12.53
N CYS A 92 -4.30 11.79 -13.77
CA CYS A 92 -4.39 13.21 -14.08
C CYS A 92 -5.10 13.41 -15.41
N SER A 93 -5.73 14.57 -15.56
CA SER A 93 -6.21 15.05 -16.85
C SER A 93 -5.77 16.49 -17.06
N ASN A 94 -5.83 16.96 -18.30
CA ASN A 94 -5.49 18.34 -18.61
C ASN A 94 -6.69 19.29 -18.40
N GLN A 95 -7.90 18.78 -18.11
CA GLN A 95 -9.17 19.55 -18.25
C GLN A 95 -10.35 19.10 -17.34
N THR A 96 -10.20 18.21 -16.34
CA THR A 96 -11.36 17.65 -15.60
C THR A 96 -11.23 17.65 -14.07
N ASP A 97 -12.30 18.07 -13.39
CA ASP A 97 -12.46 18.07 -11.92
C ASP A 97 -12.30 16.68 -11.25
N GLU A 98 -12.49 15.57 -11.97
CA GLU A 98 -12.48 14.20 -11.39
C GLU A 98 -11.14 13.81 -10.74
N HIS A 99 -10.01 14.39 -11.15
CA HIS A 99 -8.70 14.18 -10.54
C HIS A 99 -8.17 15.39 -9.78
N ASP A 100 -8.83 16.55 -9.88
CA ASP A 100 -8.31 17.79 -9.31
C ASP A 100 -8.28 17.75 -7.77
N ASN A 101 -9.14 16.97 -7.13
CA ASN A 101 -9.09 16.74 -5.68
C ASN A 101 -7.74 16.15 -5.22
N ILE A 102 -7.15 15.22 -5.99
CA ILE A 102 -5.84 14.64 -5.68
C ILE A 102 -4.77 15.75 -5.67
N TRP A 103 -4.86 16.69 -6.60
CA TRP A 103 -3.85 17.74 -6.80
C TRP A 103 -4.01 18.92 -5.84
N MET A 104 -5.21 19.13 -5.29
CA MET A 104 -5.43 20.05 -4.17
C MET A 104 -4.75 19.54 -2.88
N GLU A 105 -4.75 18.23 -2.66
CA GLU A 105 -4.20 17.60 -1.44
C GLU A 105 -2.71 17.22 -1.55
N LYS A 106 -2.06 17.55 -2.68
CA LYS A 106 -0.65 17.19 -2.92
C LYS A 106 0.31 17.77 -1.86
N GLY A 107 -0.05 18.88 -1.22
CA GLY A 107 0.82 19.59 -0.28
C GLY A 107 2.15 20.04 -0.89
N SER A 108 3.25 19.85 -0.16
CA SER A 108 4.62 20.17 -0.57
C SER A 108 5.29 19.08 -1.43
N ARG A 109 4.58 18.00 -1.77
CA ARG A 109 5.13 16.89 -2.55
C ARG A 109 5.61 17.34 -3.92
N ASP A 110 6.72 16.76 -4.35
CA ASP A 110 7.22 16.92 -5.71
C ASP A 110 6.27 16.24 -6.70
N THR A 111 6.09 16.86 -7.86
CA THR A 111 5.25 16.32 -8.93
C THR A 111 5.89 16.52 -10.30
N GLY A 112 5.58 15.60 -11.23
CA GLY A 112 5.92 15.76 -12.65
C GLY A 112 4.82 16.46 -13.47
N ASP A 113 4.94 16.32 -14.78
CA ASP A 113 3.95 16.67 -15.78
C ASP A 113 2.86 15.59 -15.90
N CYS A 114 1.68 15.99 -16.39
CA CYS A 114 0.63 15.05 -16.74
C CYS A 114 0.86 14.51 -18.16
N LEU A 115 1.37 13.27 -18.27
CA LEU A 115 1.57 12.60 -19.56
C LEU A 115 0.75 11.31 -19.62
N ASN A 116 0.02 11.10 -20.72
CA ASN A 116 -0.81 9.91 -20.97
C ASN A 116 -1.73 9.53 -19.80
N GLY A 117 -2.33 10.55 -19.15
CA GLY A 117 -3.28 10.36 -18.06
C GLY A 117 -2.67 10.04 -16.69
N THR A 118 -1.35 10.16 -16.55
CA THR A 118 -0.64 9.90 -15.27
C THR A 118 0.36 11.01 -14.98
N ARG A 119 0.51 11.36 -13.70
CA ARG A 119 1.52 12.30 -13.20
C ARG A 119 2.24 11.66 -12.02
N VAL A 120 3.55 11.88 -11.93
CA VAL A 120 4.37 11.41 -10.81
C VAL A 120 4.04 12.26 -9.57
N MET A 121 3.91 11.60 -8.42
CA MET A 121 3.91 12.24 -7.11
C MET A 121 4.92 11.53 -6.21
N VAL A 122 5.76 12.29 -5.51
CA VAL A 122 6.74 11.77 -4.56
C VAL A 122 6.19 11.87 -3.15
N PHE A 123 6.30 10.79 -2.38
CA PHE A 123 5.85 10.67 -1.00
C PHE A 123 7.04 10.62 -0.05
N ASP A 124 6.85 11.17 1.14
CA ASP A 124 7.92 11.25 2.15
C ASP A 124 8.29 9.89 2.75
N SER A 125 7.35 8.93 2.70
CA SER A 125 7.52 7.54 3.13
C SER A 125 6.37 6.66 2.60
N ILE A 126 6.46 5.35 2.80
CA ILE A 126 5.31 4.45 2.53
C ILE A 126 4.10 4.74 3.43
N ALA A 127 4.31 5.31 4.63
CA ALA A 127 3.23 5.70 5.53
C ALA A 127 2.48 6.93 4.98
N ASP A 128 3.22 7.95 4.52
CA ASP A 128 2.66 9.12 3.83
C ASP A 128 1.87 8.71 2.58
N TYR A 129 2.43 7.78 1.79
CA TYR A 129 1.75 7.20 0.64
C TYR A 129 0.43 6.52 1.03
N SER A 130 0.46 5.59 1.98
CA SER A 130 -0.74 4.87 2.42
C SER A 130 -1.81 5.81 2.99
N GLU A 131 -1.42 6.79 3.81
CA GLU A 131 -2.32 7.81 4.34
C GLU A 131 -2.97 8.60 3.21
N PHE A 132 -2.17 9.08 2.25
CA PHE A 132 -2.68 9.85 1.12
C PHE A 132 -3.69 9.07 0.28
N ILE A 133 -3.42 7.80 -0.04
CA ILE A 133 -4.33 6.95 -0.81
C ILE A 133 -5.64 6.74 -0.04
N ASN A 134 -5.59 6.44 1.26
CA ASN A 134 -6.78 6.15 2.04
C ASN A 134 -7.66 7.38 2.30
N GLU A 135 -7.05 8.55 2.47
CA GLU A 135 -7.77 9.76 2.87
C GLU A 135 -8.25 10.60 1.69
N ASN A 136 -7.52 10.60 0.57
CA ASN A 136 -7.75 11.57 -0.51
C ASN A 136 -8.30 10.95 -1.79
N LEU A 137 -8.15 9.63 -1.98
CA LEU A 137 -8.60 8.98 -3.21
C LEU A 137 -10.00 8.37 -3.06
N ARG A 138 -10.76 8.52 -4.14
CA ARG A 138 -12.04 7.85 -4.35
C ARG A 138 -11.82 6.46 -4.94
N LEU A 139 -12.84 5.60 -4.83
CA LEU A 139 -12.76 4.22 -5.32
C LEU A 139 -12.44 4.13 -6.82
N ASN A 140 -13.07 4.92 -7.67
CA ASN A 140 -12.76 4.99 -9.11
C ASN A 140 -11.28 5.35 -9.35
N GLN A 141 -10.73 6.31 -8.61
CA GLN A 141 -9.33 6.72 -8.73
C GLN A 141 -8.37 5.58 -8.32
N MET A 142 -8.68 4.86 -7.24
CA MET A 142 -7.90 3.68 -6.83
C MET A 142 -7.98 2.56 -7.87
N ILE A 143 -9.15 2.32 -8.47
CA ILE A 143 -9.33 1.34 -9.55
C ILE A 143 -8.49 1.72 -10.77
N GLU A 144 -8.48 3.00 -11.15
CA GLU A 144 -7.67 3.50 -12.27
C GLU A 144 -6.17 3.37 -12.02
N ILE A 145 -5.70 3.65 -10.81
CA ILE A 145 -4.30 3.39 -10.42
C ILE A 145 -3.98 1.91 -10.58
N ASN A 146 -4.81 1.02 -10.02
CA ASN A 146 -4.56 -0.41 -10.08
C ASN A 146 -4.55 -0.93 -11.52
N LYS A 147 -5.48 -0.43 -12.35
CA LYS A 147 -5.52 -0.70 -13.79
C LYS A 147 -4.23 -0.24 -14.47
N LYS A 148 -3.74 0.95 -14.16
CA LYS A 148 -2.51 1.49 -14.73
C LYS A 148 -1.27 0.68 -14.37
N LEU A 149 -1.17 0.15 -13.15
CA LEU A 149 -0.10 -0.78 -12.76
C LEU A 149 -0.07 -2.06 -13.63
N ILE A 150 -1.21 -2.45 -14.22
CA ILE A 150 -1.34 -3.61 -15.11
C ILE A 150 -1.14 -3.22 -16.59
N THR A 151 -1.65 -2.07 -17.04
CA THR A 151 -1.63 -1.73 -18.48
C THR A 151 -0.37 -1.04 -18.93
N ASP A 152 0.21 -0.20 -18.07
CA ASP A 152 1.34 0.66 -18.43
C ASP A 152 2.67 -0.04 -18.12
N GLN A 153 2.67 -1.37 -17.92
CA GLN A 153 3.88 -2.17 -17.72
C GLN A 153 4.96 -1.80 -18.74
N ASN A 154 4.66 -1.79 -20.05
CA ASN A 154 5.65 -1.43 -21.07
C ASN A 154 6.19 0.02 -21.02
N ARG A 155 5.46 0.95 -20.42
CA ARG A 155 5.90 2.35 -20.21
C ARG A 155 6.78 2.47 -18.98
N PHE A 156 6.47 1.69 -17.97
CA PHE A 156 7.25 1.59 -16.75
C PHE A 156 8.43 0.60 -16.90
N TYR A 157 8.46 -0.18 -17.97
CA TYR A 157 9.56 -1.06 -18.40
C TYR A 157 10.38 -0.36 -19.48
N SER A 158 11.32 0.48 -19.07
CA SER A 158 12.36 0.94 -19.99
C SER A 158 13.31 -0.22 -20.32
N LYS A 159 13.45 -0.51 -21.62
CA LYS A 159 14.29 -1.55 -22.22
C LYS A 159 15.78 -1.35 -21.93
N THR A 160 16.27 -1.93 -20.84
CA THR A 160 17.59 -2.60 -20.76
C THR A 160 17.57 -3.44 -19.50
N ASN A 161 17.39 -4.76 -19.64
CA ASN A 161 17.54 -5.79 -18.61
C ASN A 161 17.35 -5.31 -17.16
N TYR A 162 16.18 -5.58 -16.58
CA TYR A 162 16.10 -5.76 -15.14
C TYR A 162 17.36 -6.50 -14.65
N LYS A 163 17.97 -6.09 -13.55
CA LYS A 163 18.85 -7.00 -12.84
C LYS A 163 17.86 -7.99 -12.20
N CYS A 164 17.88 -9.28 -12.55
CA CYS A 164 17.16 -10.35 -11.82
C CYS A 164 15.67 -10.61 -12.08
N ALA A 165 15.04 -10.04 -13.10
CA ALA A 165 13.73 -10.44 -13.61
C ALA A 165 13.53 -11.95 -13.90
N HIS A 166 14.60 -12.71 -14.15
CA HIS A 166 14.51 -14.17 -14.24
C HIS A 166 14.24 -14.80 -12.87
N SER A 167 14.79 -14.23 -11.79
CA SER A 167 14.55 -14.60 -10.40
C SER A 167 13.20 -14.06 -9.88
N PHE A 168 12.71 -12.94 -10.42
CA PHE A 168 11.41 -12.32 -10.04
C PHE A 168 10.46 -12.08 -11.22
N PRO A 169 10.06 -13.12 -11.98
CA PRO A 169 9.31 -12.96 -13.22
C PRO A 169 7.89 -12.39 -13.05
N LYS A 170 7.37 -12.36 -11.82
CA LYS A 170 6.02 -11.89 -11.48
C LYS A 170 6.00 -10.59 -10.67
N LEU A 171 7.15 -9.89 -10.55
CA LEU A 171 7.25 -8.71 -9.69
C LEU A 171 6.21 -7.63 -10.04
N THR A 172 5.88 -7.45 -11.31
CA THR A 172 4.86 -6.47 -11.71
C THR A 172 3.43 -6.89 -11.42
N GLU A 173 3.11 -8.18 -11.56
CA GLU A 173 1.82 -8.72 -11.10
C GLU A 173 1.70 -8.52 -9.59
N LYS A 174 2.78 -8.84 -8.84
CA LYS A 174 2.87 -8.66 -7.40
C LYS A 174 2.67 -7.20 -6.97
N ILE A 175 3.19 -6.22 -7.72
CA ILE A 175 2.96 -4.79 -7.48
C ILE A 175 1.48 -4.42 -7.62
N ALA A 176 0.82 -4.85 -8.70
CA ALA A 176 -0.61 -4.59 -8.88
C ALA A 176 -1.48 -5.35 -7.87
N ASP A 177 -1.07 -6.54 -7.45
CA ASP A 177 -1.78 -7.33 -6.43
C ASP A 177 -1.57 -6.74 -5.02
N ASN A 178 -0.39 -6.18 -4.72
CA ASN A 178 -0.15 -5.50 -3.44
C ASN A 178 -1.08 -4.28 -3.29
N PHE A 179 -1.13 -3.40 -4.30
CA PHE A 179 -2.01 -2.23 -4.28
C PHE A 179 -3.48 -2.63 -4.08
N GLU A 180 -3.94 -3.66 -4.82
CA GLU A 180 -5.31 -4.16 -4.68
C GLU A 180 -5.56 -4.66 -3.25
N SER A 181 -4.66 -5.51 -2.72
CA SER A 181 -4.74 -6.06 -1.36
C SER A 181 -4.82 -4.98 -0.29
N GLU A 182 -4.11 -3.87 -0.47
CA GLU A 182 -3.96 -2.84 0.54
C GLU A 182 -5.10 -1.83 0.51
N PHE A 183 -5.48 -1.37 -0.68
CA PHE A 183 -6.38 -0.23 -0.82
C PHE A 183 -7.78 -0.60 -1.34
N LEU A 184 -7.92 -1.71 -2.07
CA LEU A 184 -9.20 -2.11 -2.68
C LEU A 184 -9.93 -3.19 -1.87
N TYR A 185 -9.23 -4.20 -1.34
CA TYR A 185 -9.89 -5.30 -0.62
C TYR A 185 -10.60 -4.88 0.69
N GLY A 186 -10.21 -3.75 1.29
CA GLY A 186 -10.91 -3.17 2.44
C GLY A 186 -12.17 -2.38 2.08
N ASN A 187 -12.43 -2.12 0.79
CA ASN A 187 -13.54 -1.32 0.33
C ASN A 187 -14.78 -2.19 0.05
N GLU A 188 -15.86 -1.95 0.80
CA GLU A 188 -17.10 -2.73 0.72
C GLU A 188 -17.71 -2.72 -0.69
N ASP A 189 -17.64 -1.58 -1.39
CA ASP A 189 -18.19 -1.44 -2.73
C ASP A 189 -17.38 -2.28 -3.72
N TYR A 190 -16.04 -2.20 -3.64
CA TYR A 190 -15.14 -2.99 -4.48
C TYR A 190 -15.39 -4.50 -4.32
N ILE A 191 -15.42 -5.00 -3.09
CA ILE A 191 -15.61 -6.44 -2.81
C ILE A 191 -16.95 -6.94 -3.35
N LYS A 192 -18.04 -6.19 -3.11
CA LYS A 192 -19.36 -6.58 -3.58
C LYS A 192 -19.43 -6.58 -5.11
N LEU A 193 -18.92 -5.53 -5.75
CA LEU A 193 -18.90 -5.43 -7.21
C LEU A 193 -18.02 -6.51 -7.84
N LYS A 194 -16.87 -6.83 -7.23
CA LYS A 194 -15.98 -7.92 -7.65
C LYS A 194 -16.63 -9.31 -7.53
N ASN A 195 -17.52 -9.52 -6.58
CA ASN A 195 -18.21 -10.82 -6.42
C ASN A 195 -19.38 -10.99 -7.41
N ILE A 196 -20.01 -9.91 -7.87
CA ILE A 196 -21.14 -9.97 -8.81
C ILE A 196 -20.70 -9.91 -10.28
N THR A 197 -19.52 -9.38 -10.58
CA THR A 197 -18.99 -9.42 -11.95
C THR A 197 -18.78 -10.86 -12.39
N LYS A 198 -19.11 -11.12 -13.65
CA LYS A 198 -18.92 -12.44 -14.29
C LYS A 198 -17.57 -12.53 -15.01
N LYS A 199 -16.75 -11.48 -14.94
CA LYS A 199 -15.45 -11.41 -15.60
C LYS A 199 -14.43 -12.21 -14.83
N THR A 200 -13.48 -12.78 -15.58
CA THR A 200 -12.40 -13.61 -15.03
C THR A 200 -11.04 -12.97 -15.18
N ASN A 201 -10.88 -12.08 -16.16
CA ASN A 201 -9.67 -11.29 -16.34
C ASN A 201 -9.67 -10.07 -15.41
N LYS A 202 -8.57 -9.83 -14.68
CA LYS A 202 -8.44 -8.71 -13.72
C LYS A 202 -8.71 -7.35 -14.35
N LEU A 203 -8.23 -7.11 -15.56
CA LEU A 203 -8.44 -5.83 -16.26
C LEU A 203 -9.91 -5.63 -16.62
N GLU A 204 -10.59 -6.68 -17.10
CA GLU A 204 -12.02 -6.63 -17.41
C GLU A 204 -12.88 -6.42 -16.16
N ILE A 205 -12.49 -7.02 -15.03
CA ILE A 205 -13.13 -6.78 -13.72
C ILE A 205 -13.00 -5.31 -13.34
N LEU A 206 -11.77 -4.76 -13.37
CA LEU A 206 -11.53 -3.36 -13.02
C LEU A 206 -12.31 -2.40 -13.94
N ASP A 207 -12.37 -2.70 -15.24
CA ASP A 207 -13.14 -1.90 -16.20
C ASP A 207 -14.64 -1.90 -15.91
N GLU A 208 -15.23 -3.06 -15.64
CA GLU A 208 -16.66 -3.17 -15.31
C GLU A 208 -16.98 -2.45 -13.99
N ILE A 209 -16.17 -2.66 -12.96
CA ILE A 209 -16.36 -2.00 -11.67
C ILE A 209 -16.24 -0.48 -11.83
N ASN A 210 -15.24 0.02 -12.58
CA ASN A 210 -15.07 1.45 -12.79
C ASN A 210 -16.27 2.08 -13.50
N GLN A 211 -16.79 1.43 -14.54
CA GLN A 211 -18.00 1.87 -15.24
C GLN A 211 -19.22 1.95 -14.31
N ILE A 212 -19.37 0.99 -13.41
CA ILE A 212 -20.47 0.99 -12.43
C ILE A 212 -20.28 2.14 -11.44
N VAL A 213 -19.09 2.31 -10.86
CA VAL A 213 -18.81 3.33 -9.84
C VAL A 213 -18.93 4.76 -10.40
N GLN A 214 -18.59 4.97 -11.67
CA GLN A 214 -18.74 6.26 -12.35
C GLN A 214 -20.18 6.56 -12.81
N SER A 215 -21.10 5.59 -12.74
CA SER A 215 -22.50 5.82 -13.09
C SER A 215 -23.16 6.83 -12.15
N PRO A 216 -23.94 7.81 -12.64
CA PRO A 216 -24.65 8.76 -11.79
C PRO A 216 -25.68 8.09 -10.86
N ASP A 217 -26.14 6.89 -11.21
CA ASP A 217 -27.11 6.11 -10.42
C ASP A 217 -26.44 5.24 -9.34
N PHE A 218 -25.10 5.23 -9.27
CA PHE A 218 -24.39 4.42 -8.30
C PHE A 218 -24.57 4.94 -6.87
N ILE A 219 -25.00 4.03 -5.99
CA ILE A 219 -25.11 4.29 -4.55
C ILE A 219 -24.17 3.33 -3.83
N SER A 220 -23.22 3.88 -3.09
CA SER A 220 -22.32 3.09 -2.23
C SER A 220 -23.10 2.18 -1.27
N PHE A 221 -22.70 0.92 -1.17
CA PHE A 221 -23.25 -0.08 -0.25
C PHE A 221 -23.09 0.35 1.21
N LYS A 222 -22.01 1.07 1.55
CA LYS A 222 -21.84 1.66 2.88
C LYS A 222 -22.96 2.66 3.19
N LYS A 223 -23.31 3.50 2.21
CA LYS A 223 -24.41 4.46 2.33
C LYS A 223 -25.75 3.73 2.45
N LEU A 224 -25.97 2.70 1.64
CA LEU A 224 -27.17 1.87 1.70
C LEU A 224 -27.34 1.19 3.07
N SER A 225 -26.28 0.57 3.59
CA SER A 225 -26.24 -0.06 4.92
C SER A 225 -26.60 0.92 6.03
N ASN A 226 -26.05 2.13 5.98
CA ASN A 226 -26.36 3.18 6.96
C ASN A 226 -27.81 3.68 6.84
N SER A 227 -28.33 3.82 5.61
CA SER A 227 -29.74 4.19 5.39
C SER A 227 -30.69 3.12 5.92
N THR A 228 -30.41 1.84 5.69
CA THR A 228 -31.21 0.73 6.23
C THR A 228 -31.16 0.68 7.76
N LYS A 229 -29.98 0.85 8.36
CA LYS A 229 -29.83 0.96 9.83
C LYS A 229 -30.62 2.14 10.39
N ALA A 230 -30.60 3.29 9.72
CA ALA A 230 -31.38 4.45 10.12
C ALA A 230 -32.89 4.15 10.08
N ILE A 231 -33.39 3.54 9.00
CA ILE A 231 -34.81 3.13 8.88
C ILE A 231 -35.21 2.19 10.01
N ILE A 232 -34.44 1.13 10.27
CA ILE A 232 -34.70 0.16 11.35
C ILE A 232 -34.67 0.83 12.73
N SER A 233 -33.78 1.79 12.96
CA SER A 233 -33.73 2.54 14.22
C SER A 233 -34.90 3.51 14.41
N THR A 234 -35.57 3.90 13.33
CA THR A 234 -36.70 4.85 13.33
C THR A 234 -38.07 4.18 13.25
N SER A 235 -38.16 2.87 12.99
CA SER A 235 -39.44 2.15 12.96
C SER A 235 -39.90 1.77 14.37
N SER A 236 -40.94 2.45 14.85
CA SER A 236 -41.87 1.96 15.88
C SER A 236 -42.68 0.76 15.34
N PRO A 237 -43.27 -0.15 16.16
CA PRO A 237 -43.73 -1.48 15.74
C PRO A 237 -44.82 -1.59 14.66
N ASP A 238 -45.28 -0.49 14.05
CA ASP A 238 -46.47 -0.45 13.18
C ASP A 238 -46.18 0.01 11.74
N LEU A 239 -45.18 -0.59 11.08
CA LEU A 239 -45.00 -0.47 9.63
C LEU A 239 -44.84 -1.86 8.99
N LYS A 240 -45.96 -2.54 8.80
CA LYS A 240 -46.10 -3.71 7.93
C LYS A 240 -46.37 -3.26 6.49
N GLU A 241 -45.35 -2.79 5.76
CA GLU A 241 -45.42 -2.74 4.27
C GLU A 241 -44.08 -2.49 3.57
N THR A 242 -43.02 -3.23 3.91
CA THR A 242 -41.72 -3.15 3.17
C THR A 242 -41.15 -4.53 2.82
N ASN A 243 -42.01 -5.45 2.35
CA ASN A 243 -41.60 -6.81 1.96
C ASN A 243 -40.76 -6.88 0.66
N THR A 244 -40.45 -5.79 -0.03
CA THR A 244 -39.66 -5.86 -1.29
C THR A 244 -38.19 -5.54 -1.05
N ILE A 245 -37.87 -4.55 -0.22
CA ILE A 245 -36.49 -4.15 0.09
C ILE A 245 -35.87 -5.11 1.11
N GLU A 246 -36.66 -5.55 2.10
CA GLU A 246 -36.22 -6.53 3.10
C GLU A 246 -35.91 -7.89 2.46
N ASN A 247 -36.67 -8.31 1.44
CA ASN A 247 -36.40 -9.56 0.71
C ASN A 247 -35.16 -9.47 -0.20
N VAL A 248 -34.89 -8.32 -0.81
CA VAL A 248 -33.64 -8.10 -1.56
C VAL A 248 -32.44 -8.08 -0.61
N LEU A 249 -32.56 -7.41 0.54
CA LEU A 249 -31.55 -7.38 1.60
C LEU A 249 -31.30 -8.76 2.21
N ASN A 250 -32.35 -9.56 2.44
CA ASN A 250 -32.24 -10.93 2.97
C ASN A 250 -31.55 -11.87 1.98
N SER A 251 -31.77 -11.71 0.66
CA SER A 251 -31.01 -12.47 -0.36
C SER A 251 -29.52 -12.12 -0.40
N LEU A 252 -29.16 -10.92 0.05
CA LEU A 252 -27.77 -10.45 0.17
C LEU A 252 -27.15 -10.79 1.53
N TYR A 253 -27.97 -10.94 2.58
CA TYR A 253 -27.55 -11.29 3.94
C TYR A 253 -27.26 -12.79 4.13
N GLU A 254 -27.97 -13.68 3.42
CA GLU A 254 -27.80 -15.14 3.52
C GLU A 254 -26.43 -15.64 3.00
N ASN A 255 -25.66 -14.81 2.28
CA ASN A 255 -24.33 -15.17 1.79
C ASN A 255 -23.17 -14.69 2.69
N ASP A 256 -23.46 -14.06 3.84
CA ASP A 256 -22.43 -13.50 4.72
C ASP A 256 -22.16 -14.40 5.95
N PHE A 257 -21.44 -15.51 5.74
CA PHE A 257 -20.73 -16.19 6.83
C PHE A 257 -19.51 -16.99 6.36
N ARG A 258 -18.34 -16.33 6.34
CA ARG A 258 -17.05 -16.81 6.91
C ARG A 258 -15.90 -15.96 6.37
N LEU A 259 -15.61 -14.84 7.01
CA LEU A 259 -14.25 -14.35 7.15
C LEU A 259 -14.03 -13.99 8.62
N LYS A 260 -13.28 -14.86 9.30
CA LYS A 260 -12.77 -14.61 10.66
C LYS A 260 -11.95 -13.33 10.64
N SER A 261 -12.45 -12.28 11.27
CA SER A 261 -11.62 -11.21 11.81
C SER A 261 -11.47 -11.45 13.31
N GLU A 262 -10.26 -11.76 13.78
CA GLU A 262 -9.90 -11.47 15.17
C GLU A 262 -9.02 -10.20 15.20
N PRO A 263 -9.36 -9.20 16.03
CA PRO A 263 -8.67 -7.91 16.03
C PRO A 263 -7.47 -7.88 16.99
N LYS A 264 -6.35 -7.34 16.49
CA LYS A 264 -5.42 -6.39 17.14
C LYS A 264 -5.40 -6.38 18.69
N LYS A 265 -5.03 -7.49 19.34
CA LYS A 265 -4.67 -7.51 20.78
C LYS A 265 -3.24 -7.98 21.11
N ILE A 266 -2.46 -8.36 20.10
CA ILE A 266 -1.10 -8.91 20.30
C ILE A 266 -0.04 -7.80 20.38
N PHE A 267 -0.29 -6.61 19.82
CA PHE A 267 0.71 -5.54 19.70
C PHE A 267 1.05 -4.86 21.04
N LEU A 268 0.11 -4.81 22.00
CA LEU A 268 0.35 -4.13 23.29
C LEU A 268 1.07 -5.01 24.33
N SER A 269 0.86 -6.33 24.34
CA SER A 269 1.44 -7.20 25.39
C SER A 269 2.84 -7.72 25.06
N HIS A 270 3.23 -7.79 23.78
CA HIS A 270 4.49 -8.44 23.37
C HIS A 270 5.62 -7.47 23.00
N VAL A 271 5.35 -6.16 22.84
CA VAL A 271 6.38 -5.17 22.46
C VAL A 271 6.60 -4.10 23.53
N VAL A 272 5.52 -3.56 24.11
CA VAL A 272 5.61 -2.47 25.10
C VAL A 272 6.09 -2.95 26.47
N PHE A 273 5.66 -4.15 26.90
CA PHE A 273 6.07 -4.73 28.18
C PHE A 273 7.56 -5.12 28.27
N PRO A 274 8.18 -5.77 27.25
CA PRO A 274 9.61 -6.08 27.32
C PRO A 274 10.49 -4.82 27.23
N MET A 275 10.09 -3.77 26.50
CA MET A 275 10.86 -2.52 26.43
C MET A 275 10.91 -1.79 27.78
N GLY A 276 9.81 -1.79 28.54
CA GLY A 276 9.78 -1.23 29.89
C GLY A 276 10.65 -2.01 30.89
N LEU A 277 10.68 -3.35 30.78
CA LEU A 277 11.52 -4.20 31.61
C LEU A 277 13.02 -3.98 31.32
N ILE A 278 13.38 -3.86 30.04
CA ILE A 278 14.76 -3.61 29.59
C ILE A 278 15.26 -2.26 30.13
N LEU A 279 14.46 -1.19 30.03
CA LEU A 279 14.83 0.13 30.56
C LEU A 279 14.99 0.12 32.09
N ALA A 280 14.15 -0.63 32.82
CA ALA A 280 14.27 -0.80 34.26
C ALA A 280 15.56 -1.56 34.66
N ILE A 281 15.94 -2.60 33.89
CA ILE A 281 17.19 -3.34 34.08
C ILE A 281 18.40 -2.43 33.84
N PHE A 282 18.40 -1.61 32.79
CA PHE A 282 19.48 -0.66 32.53
C PHE A 282 19.60 0.41 33.63
N ALA A 283 18.48 0.93 34.12
CA ALA A 283 18.47 1.88 35.24
C ALA A 283 19.01 1.25 36.52
N PHE A 284 18.64 -0.01 36.81
CA PHE A 284 19.10 -0.74 37.98
C PHE A 284 20.59 -1.09 37.90
N LEU A 285 21.09 -1.54 36.74
CA LEU A 285 22.51 -1.79 36.52
C LEU A 285 23.33 -0.50 36.68
N LYS A 286 22.84 0.62 36.15
CA LYS A 286 23.50 1.93 36.31
C LYS A 286 23.54 2.39 37.78
N PHE A 287 22.47 2.11 38.53
CA PHE A 287 22.42 2.36 39.97
C PHE A 287 23.41 1.48 40.76
N LEU A 288 23.49 0.18 40.43
CA LEU A 288 24.46 -0.74 41.05
C LEU A 288 25.91 -0.36 40.73
N ILE A 289 26.19 0.06 39.50
CA ILE A 289 27.52 0.58 39.11
C ILE A 289 27.86 1.82 39.96
N ASN A 290 26.93 2.76 40.11
CA ASN A 290 27.13 3.95 40.95
C ASN A 290 27.31 3.62 42.44
N LEU A 291 26.64 2.59 42.96
CA LEU A 291 26.86 2.14 44.34
C LEU A 291 28.23 1.48 44.51
N TYR A 292 28.66 0.67 43.55
CA TYR A 292 29.96 0.00 43.57
C TYR A 292 31.14 0.98 43.44
N ASP A 293 30.94 2.11 42.76
CA ASP A 293 31.93 3.20 42.67
C ASP A 293 32.05 4.02 43.96
N ILE A 294 31.01 4.05 44.81
CA ILE A 294 31.03 4.75 46.10
C ILE A 294 31.74 3.92 47.18
N ASP A 295 31.73 2.59 47.08
CA ASP A 295 32.36 1.69 48.05
C ASP A 295 33.86 1.40 47.76
N ASN A 296 34.41 1.90 46.63
CA ASN A 296 35.83 1.76 46.23
C ASN A 296 36.62 3.08 46.18
N LEU A 297 36.14 4.13 46.86
CA LEU A 297 36.83 5.42 47.03
C LEU A 297 37.20 5.68 48.50
#